data_AF-A0A937J9K3-F1
#
_entry.id   AF-A0A937J9K3-F1
#
_cell.length_a   1.000
_cell.length_b   1.000
_cell.length_c   1.000
_cell.angle_alpha   90.00
_cell.angle_beta   90.00
_cell.angle_gamma   90.00
#
_symmetry.space_group_name_H-M   'P 1'
#
loop_
_entity.id
_entity.type
_entity.pdbx_description
1 polymer ?
#
loop_
_entity_poly.entity_id
_entity_poly.type
_entity_poly.pdbx_seq_one_letter_code
_entity_poly.pdbx_strand_id
1 'polypeptide(L)'
;LGTRAFDSAINYDICINDNGDGCPSISWSYLSDEFRGPVLEIVHEPAAAYAALFTESSSVIDLSDYASGHWVLELRHIEGPNDYRVKLDCVYPCESSHIDLSVQPGTAWQTVKVPMSAFTATGLDITKVNTGIVIWAKDHNGTRFRIDNVRFEAD
;
A
#
# COMPACT_ATOMS: atom_id res chain seq x y z
N LEU A 1 -9.81 -1.44 10.18
CA LEU A 1 -10.38 -0.09 10.41
C LEU A 1 -10.86 0.59 9.12
N GLY A 2 -11.13 -0.20 8.06
CA GLY A 2 -11.46 0.34 6.74
C GLY A 2 -10.23 0.82 5.97
N THR A 3 -10.47 1.45 4.82
CA THR A 3 -9.45 1.99 3.93
C THR A 3 -9.20 3.45 4.26
N ARG A 4 -7.92 3.81 4.35
CA ARG A 4 -7.47 5.07 4.91
C ARG A 4 -6.37 5.66 4.03
N ALA A 5 -6.19 6.96 4.11
CA ALA A 5 -5.01 7.62 3.57
C ALA A 5 -4.53 8.72 4.51
N PHE A 6 -3.23 8.97 4.54
CA PHE A 6 -2.70 10.23 5.08
C PHE A 6 -2.29 11.12 3.92
N ASP A 7 -2.32 12.43 4.12
CA ASP A 7 -1.94 13.40 3.10
C ASP A 7 -1.24 14.62 3.69
N SER A 8 -0.01 14.87 3.24
CA SER A 8 0.81 15.99 3.70
C SER A 8 0.25 17.36 3.29
N ALA A 9 -0.59 17.45 2.27
CA ALA A 9 -1.28 18.69 1.89
C ALA A 9 -2.27 19.17 2.96
N ILE A 10 -2.70 18.27 3.85
CA ILE A 10 -3.56 18.54 5.00
C ILE A 10 -2.83 18.26 6.32
N ASN A 11 -1.51 18.50 6.36
CA ASN A 11 -0.67 18.29 7.55
C ASN A 11 -0.66 16.84 8.06
N TYR A 12 -0.75 15.85 7.17
CA TYR A 12 -0.80 14.42 7.50
C TYR A 12 -2.07 13.98 8.24
N ASP A 13 -3.15 14.76 8.17
CA ASP A 13 -4.47 14.31 8.60
C ASP A 13 -4.90 13.06 7.81
N ILE A 14 -5.81 12.28 8.42
CA ILE A 14 -6.22 10.97 7.91
C ILE A 14 -7.62 11.04 7.30
N CYS A 15 -7.73 10.66 6.04
CA CYS A 15 -8.99 10.42 5.34
C CYS A 15 -9.43 8.96 5.57
N ILE A 16 -10.69 8.73 5.93
CA ILE A 16 -11.17 7.43 6.42
C ILE A 16 -12.47 7.06 5.74
N ASN A 17 -12.47 6.00 4.95
CA ASN A 17 -13.66 5.45 4.28
C ASN A 17 -14.49 6.49 3.49
N ASP A 18 -13.83 7.53 2.99
CA ASP A 18 -14.42 8.66 2.27
C ASP A 18 -13.95 8.73 0.81
N ASN A 19 -13.32 7.66 0.32
CA ASN A 19 -12.78 7.56 -1.04
C ASN A 19 -11.76 8.67 -1.40
N GLY A 20 -11.19 9.34 -0.40
CA GLY A 20 -10.28 10.47 -0.59
C GLY A 20 -10.96 11.83 -0.68
N ASP A 21 -12.26 11.95 -0.37
CA ASP A 21 -12.96 13.25 -0.36
C ASP A 21 -12.25 14.29 0.54
N GLY A 22 -11.62 13.86 1.64
CA GLY A 22 -10.81 14.72 2.50
C GLY A 22 -9.36 14.92 2.05
N CYS A 23 -8.86 14.16 1.08
CA CYS A 23 -7.45 14.07 0.71
C CYS A 23 -7.19 14.64 -0.70
N PRO A 24 -6.63 15.85 -0.84
CA PRO A 24 -6.41 16.46 -2.16
C PRO A 24 -5.35 15.76 -3.02
N SER A 25 -4.45 14.97 -2.44
CA SER A 25 -3.31 14.34 -3.13
C SER A 25 -3.55 12.88 -3.53
N ILE A 26 -4.59 12.25 -2.98
CA ILE A 26 -4.86 10.83 -3.19
C ILE A 26 -6.35 10.52 -3.07
N SER A 27 -6.87 9.71 -3.98
CA SER A 27 -8.21 9.13 -3.89
C SER A 27 -8.17 7.62 -4.12
N TRP A 28 -9.24 6.94 -3.71
CA TRP A 28 -9.38 5.51 -3.95
C TRP A 28 -10.83 5.11 -4.22
N SER A 29 -11.01 4.04 -4.98
CA SER A 29 -12.33 3.49 -5.24
C SER A 29 -12.29 1.98 -5.37
N TYR A 30 -13.37 1.33 -4.92
CA TYR A 30 -13.57 -0.09 -5.16
C TYR A 30 -14.30 -0.28 -6.49
N LEU A 31 -13.65 -0.98 -7.42
CA LEU A 31 -14.17 -1.25 -8.75
C LEU A 31 -14.44 -2.74 -8.92
N SER A 32 -15.43 -3.10 -9.73
CA SER A 32 -15.64 -4.49 -10.12
C SER A 32 -14.74 -4.82 -11.31
N ASP A 33 -13.80 -5.74 -11.12
CA ASP A 33 -13.05 -6.41 -12.18
C ASP A 33 -13.78 -7.72 -12.56
N GLU A 34 -13.89 -8.01 -13.86
CA GLU A 34 -14.67 -9.13 -14.40
C GLU A 34 -14.22 -10.50 -13.86
N PHE A 35 -12.91 -10.66 -13.60
CA PHE A 35 -12.33 -11.94 -13.20
C PHE A 35 -11.95 -12.00 -11.73
N ARG A 36 -11.64 -10.85 -11.13
CA ARG A 36 -11.15 -10.75 -9.74
C ARG A 36 -12.22 -10.30 -8.74
N GLY A 37 -13.37 -9.81 -9.22
CA GLY A 37 -14.38 -9.21 -8.36
C GLY A 37 -13.93 -7.82 -7.89
N PRO A 38 -14.15 -7.44 -6.61
CA PRO A 38 -13.81 -6.11 -6.13
C PRO A 38 -12.28 -5.91 -6.05
N VAL A 39 -11.78 -4.90 -6.76
CA VAL A 39 -10.38 -4.45 -6.71
C VAL A 39 -10.30 -3.00 -6.24
N LEU A 40 -9.19 -2.61 -5.62
CA LEU A 40 -8.99 -1.24 -5.14
C LEU A 40 -8.18 -0.45 -6.17
N GLU A 41 -8.78 0.57 -6.76
CA GLU A 41 -8.09 1.56 -7.58
C GLU A 41 -7.61 2.73 -6.72
N ILE A 42 -6.37 3.14 -6.93
CA ILE A 42 -5.70 4.22 -6.21
C ILE A 42 -5.23 5.24 -7.25
N VAL A 43 -5.48 6.52 -6.97
CA VAL A 43 -5.10 7.63 -7.84
C VAL A 43 -4.31 8.64 -7.02
N HIS A 44 -3.13 9.01 -7.51
CA HIS A 44 -2.43 10.22 -7.09
C HIS A 44 -2.66 11.32 -8.11
N GLU A 45 -3.07 12.50 -7.64
CA GLU A 45 -3.27 13.65 -8.50
C GLU A 45 -1.94 14.11 -9.17
N PRO A 46 -1.98 14.83 -10.30
CA PRO A 46 -0.79 15.44 -10.89
C PRO A 46 -0.12 16.42 -9.92
N ALA A 47 1.22 16.34 -9.80
CA ALA A 47 2.01 17.15 -8.88
C ALA A 47 1.47 17.17 -7.43
N ALA A 48 0.96 16.03 -6.96
CA ALA A 48 0.37 15.89 -5.64
C ALA A 48 1.42 15.95 -4.52
N ALA A 49 0.97 16.29 -3.32
CA ALA A 49 1.82 16.22 -2.13
C ALA A 49 2.04 14.74 -1.73
N TYR A 50 2.93 14.51 -0.76
CA TYR A 50 3.13 13.16 -0.24
C TYR A 50 1.86 12.66 0.43
N ALA A 51 1.31 11.58 -0.10
CA ALA A 51 0.17 10.87 0.47
C ALA A 51 0.34 9.38 0.21
N ALA A 52 -0.25 8.55 1.06
CA ALA A 52 -0.27 7.11 0.85
C ALA A 52 -1.56 6.49 1.38
N LEU A 53 -2.02 5.44 0.69
CA LEU A 53 -3.13 4.63 1.13
C LEU A 53 -2.62 3.56 2.09
N PHE A 54 -3.37 3.29 3.15
CA PHE A 54 -3.07 2.23 4.08
C PHE A 54 -4.31 1.52 4.62
N THR A 55 -4.09 0.32 5.12
CA THR A 55 -5.05 -0.40 5.96
C THR A 55 -4.45 -0.64 7.32
N GLU A 56 -5.29 -0.54 8.35
CA GLU A 56 -4.86 -0.67 9.73
C GLU A 56 -5.83 -1.58 10.51
N SER A 57 -5.27 -2.39 11.39
CA SER A 57 -5.97 -3.22 12.36
C SER A 57 -6.10 -2.49 13.71
N SER A 58 -7.20 -2.72 14.42
CA SER A 58 -7.40 -2.20 15.78
C SER A 58 -6.53 -2.90 16.84
N SER A 59 -5.94 -4.03 16.48
CA SER A 59 -5.01 -4.81 17.32
C SER A 59 -3.79 -5.18 16.51
N VAL A 60 -2.66 -5.31 17.21
CA VAL A 60 -1.44 -5.83 16.60
C VAL A 60 -1.60 -7.30 16.21
N ILE A 61 -0.86 -7.70 15.18
CA ILE A 61 -0.84 -9.05 14.61
C ILE A 61 0.61 -9.54 14.64
N ASP A 62 0.82 -10.74 15.17
CA ASP A 62 2.10 -11.43 15.12
C ASP A 62 2.21 -12.15 13.78
N LEU A 63 3.20 -11.76 12.96
CA LEU A 63 3.48 -12.34 11.65
C LEU A 63 4.76 -13.17 11.64
N SER A 64 5.25 -13.61 12.79
CA SER A 64 6.51 -14.37 12.91
C SER A 64 6.54 -15.66 12.09
N ASP A 65 5.38 -16.31 11.89
CA ASP A 65 5.26 -17.50 11.04
C ASP A 65 5.59 -17.21 9.56
N TYR A 66 5.54 -15.95 9.15
CA TYR A 66 5.86 -15.47 7.81
C TYR A 66 7.28 -14.91 7.70
N ALA A 67 8.11 -14.98 8.74
CA ALA A 67 9.40 -14.29 8.80
C ALA A 67 10.36 -14.64 7.64
N SER A 68 10.34 -15.89 7.16
CA SER A 68 11.12 -16.33 5.99
C SER A 68 10.40 -16.05 4.66
N GLY A 69 9.09 -15.83 4.70
CA GLY A 69 8.23 -15.71 3.53
C GLY A 69 8.14 -14.29 2.96
N HIS A 70 6.98 -13.99 2.40
CA HIS A 70 6.76 -12.81 1.56
C HIS A 70 5.49 -12.06 1.91
N TRP A 71 5.56 -10.73 1.83
CA TRP A 71 4.39 -9.91 1.59
C TRP A 71 4.11 -9.86 0.08
N VAL A 72 2.86 -10.07 -0.30
CA VAL A 72 2.48 -10.26 -1.70
C VAL A 72 1.24 -9.43 -2.03
N LEU A 73 1.25 -8.80 -3.20
CA LEU A 73 0.05 -8.21 -3.79
C LEU A 73 -0.09 -8.56 -5.27
N GLU A 74 -1.30 -8.41 -5.79
CA GLU A 74 -1.56 -8.31 -7.22
C GLU A 74 -1.65 -6.83 -7.58
N LEU A 75 -0.82 -6.36 -8.52
CA LEU A 75 -0.79 -4.97 -8.96
C LEU A 75 -1.11 -4.89 -10.44
N ARG A 76 -1.86 -3.88 -10.85
CA ARG A 76 -2.08 -3.51 -12.25
C ARG A 76 -1.88 -2.02 -12.43
N HIS A 77 -0.89 -1.65 -13.22
CA HIS A 77 -0.71 -0.27 -13.64
C HIS A 77 -1.79 0.12 -14.66
N ILE A 78 -2.29 1.36 -14.54
CA ILE A 78 -3.29 1.92 -15.46
C ILE A 78 -2.73 3.13 -16.19
N GLU A 79 -2.11 4.08 -15.49
CA GLU A 79 -1.66 5.35 -16.05
C GLU A 79 -0.56 6.01 -15.21
N GLY A 80 0.26 6.84 -15.86
CA GLY A 80 1.30 7.66 -15.24
C GLY A 80 2.65 6.94 -15.07
N PRO A 81 3.55 7.46 -14.22
CA PRO A 81 4.75 6.74 -13.80
C PRO A 81 4.42 5.38 -13.18
N ASN A 82 5.27 4.39 -13.42
CA ASN A 82 5.06 2.99 -13.01
C ASN A 82 6.05 2.56 -11.92
N ASP A 83 6.26 3.43 -10.92
CA ASP A 83 7.16 3.20 -9.80
C ASP A 83 6.38 3.38 -8.49
N TYR A 84 6.46 2.39 -7.60
CA TYR A 84 5.66 2.35 -6.37
C TYR A 84 6.54 2.04 -5.18
N ARG A 85 6.05 2.45 -4.01
CA ARG A 85 6.66 2.15 -2.72
C ARG A 85 5.66 1.53 -1.79
N VAL A 86 6.16 0.64 -0.93
CA VAL A 86 5.41 0.05 0.17
C VAL A 86 6.17 0.22 1.49
N LYS A 87 5.45 0.26 2.59
CA LYS A 87 5.98 -0.03 3.93
C LYS A 87 4.96 -0.80 4.77
N LEU A 88 5.39 -1.26 5.93
CA LEU A 88 4.54 -1.81 6.98
C LEU A 88 4.89 -1.13 8.32
N ASP A 89 3.88 -0.96 9.17
CA ASP A 89 4.00 -0.33 10.47
C ASP A 89 3.69 -1.35 11.60
N CYS A 90 4.30 -1.11 12.76
CA CYS A 90 4.23 -1.96 13.97
C CYS A 90 3.86 -1.12 15.22
N VAL A 91 2.91 -0.20 15.02
CA VAL A 91 2.44 0.85 15.94
C VAL A 91 3.45 1.98 16.11
N TYR A 92 3.10 3.18 15.62
CA TYR A 92 3.95 4.36 15.68
C TYR A 92 4.57 4.56 17.09
N PRO A 93 5.89 4.81 17.19
CA PRO A 93 6.83 5.14 16.11
C PRO A 93 7.51 3.93 15.42
N CYS A 94 7.02 2.71 15.61
CA CYS A 94 7.59 1.52 15.01
C CYS A 94 7.10 1.35 13.55
N GLU A 95 8.02 1.38 12.59
CA GLU A 95 7.76 1.20 11.16
C GLU A 95 8.96 0.61 10.42
N SER A 96 8.73 0.03 9.25
CA SER A 96 9.81 -0.30 8.30
C SER A 96 10.28 0.95 7.54
N SER A 97 11.42 0.85 6.88
CA SER A 97 11.76 1.81 5.81
C SER A 97 10.84 1.63 4.60
N HIS A 98 10.90 2.58 3.66
CA HIS A 98 10.21 2.49 2.38
C HIS A 98 10.91 1.46 1.48
N ILE A 99 10.14 0.59 0.85
CA ILE A 99 10.63 -0.41 -0.10
C ILE A 99 10.13 -0.06 -1.50
N ASP A 100 11.05 0.13 -2.44
CA ASP A 100 10.74 0.29 -3.87
C ASP A 100 10.26 -1.07 -4.43
N LEU A 101 9.10 -1.08 -5.08
CA LEU A 101 8.53 -2.29 -5.68
C LEU A 101 9.16 -2.58 -7.04
N SER A 102 9.54 -3.84 -7.28
CA SER A 102 9.90 -4.31 -8.61
C SER A 102 8.65 -4.65 -9.40
N VAL A 103 8.33 -3.84 -10.42
CA VAL A 103 7.17 -4.06 -11.30
C VAL A 103 7.60 -4.17 -12.76
N GLN A 104 6.94 -5.06 -13.50
CA GLN A 104 7.09 -5.18 -14.95
C GLN A 104 6.35 -4.03 -15.66
N PRO A 105 6.88 -3.56 -16.80
CA PRO A 105 6.18 -2.57 -17.62
C PRO A 105 4.88 -3.13 -18.21
N GLY A 106 3.94 -2.23 -18.53
CA GLY A 106 2.66 -2.56 -19.14
C GLY A 106 1.48 -2.51 -18.16
N THR A 107 0.31 -2.96 -18.61
CA THR A 107 -0.97 -2.80 -17.89
C THR A 107 -1.63 -4.14 -17.53
N ALA A 108 -0.87 -5.24 -17.62
CA ALA A 108 -1.33 -6.54 -17.16
C ALA A 108 -1.27 -6.61 -15.63
N TRP A 109 -2.15 -7.42 -15.04
CA TRP A 109 -2.01 -7.82 -13.64
C TRP A 109 -0.71 -8.59 -13.45
N GLN A 110 -0.02 -8.30 -12.35
CA GLN A 110 1.23 -8.96 -11.97
C GLN A 110 1.29 -9.20 -10.47
N THR A 111 1.86 -10.34 -10.08
CA THR A 111 2.15 -10.65 -8.69
C THR A 111 3.45 -9.96 -8.28
N VAL A 112 3.38 -9.07 -7.30
CA VAL A 112 4.53 -8.42 -6.69
C VAL A 112 4.81 -9.11 -5.36
N LYS A 113 6.05 -9.57 -5.16
CA LYS A 113 6.50 -10.20 -3.92
C LYS A 113 7.63 -9.39 -3.30
N VAL A 114 7.53 -9.13 -2.00
CA VAL A 114 8.58 -8.50 -1.20
C VAL A 114 8.91 -9.45 -0.05
N PRO A 115 10.18 -9.85 0.13
CA PRO A 115 10.53 -10.73 1.24
C PRO A 115 10.27 -10.01 2.56
N MET A 116 9.73 -10.72 3.56
CA MET A 116 9.42 -10.14 4.87
C MET A 116 10.67 -9.56 5.55
N SER A 117 11.85 -10.14 5.25
CA SER A 117 13.15 -9.64 5.70
C SER A 117 13.46 -8.21 5.25
N ALA A 118 12.92 -7.73 4.14
CA ALA A 118 13.15 -6.36 3.70
C ALA A 118 12.47 -5.32 4.62
N PHE A 119 11.35 -5.70 5.25
CA PHE A 119 10.69 -4.86 6.25
C PHE A 119 11.36 -4.96 7.62
N THR A 120 11.66 -6.19 8.07
CA THR A 120 12.22 -6.42 9.43
C THR A 120 13.66 -5.94 9.55
N ALA A 121 14.47 -6.06 8.48
CA ALA A 121 15.84 -5.54 8.45
C ALA A 121 15.89 -4.00 8.55
N THR A 122 14.76 -3.32 8.35
CA THR A 122 14.69 -1.86 8.30
C THR A 122 13.82 -1.23 9.39
N GLY A 123 13.43 -2.00 10.41
CA GLY A 123 12.80 -1.47 11.63
C GLY A 123 11.47 -2.12 12.02
N LEU A 124 10.84 -2.90 11.12
CA LEU A 124 9.59 -3.56 11.44
C LEU A 124 9.77 -4.60 12.55
N ASP A 125 9.04 -4.44 13.65
CA ASP A 125 8.81 -5.50 14.62
C ASP A 125 7.66 -6.40 14.13
N ILE A 126 8.03 -7.56 13.59
CA ILE A 126 7.12 -8.53 12.98
C ILE A 126 6.12 -9.12 13.99
N THR A 127 6.38 -9.03 15.29
CA THR A 127 5.52 -9.59 16.34
C THR A 127 4.32 -8.70 16.67
N LYS A 128 4.30 -7.46 16.15
CA LYS A 128 3.29 -6.46 16.52
C LYS A 128 2.83 -5.56 15.35
N VAL A 129 2.76 -6.12 14.15
CA VAL A 129 2.36 -5.39 12.94
C VAL A 129 0.91 -4.91 13.06
N ASN A 130 0.63 -3.65 12.71
CA ASN A 130 -0.73 -3.09 12.74
C ASN A 130 -1.25 -2.67 11.36
N THR A 131 -0.42 -2.66 10.31
CA THR A 131 -0.86 -2.38 8.94
C THR A 131 -0.77 -3.60 8.04
N GLY A 132 -1.78 -3.81 7.17
CA GLY A 132 -1.69 -4.82 6.11
C GLY A 132 -0.96 -4.31 4.86
N ILE A 133 -0.98 -3.00 4.64
CA ILE A 133 -0.33 -2.30 3.53
C ILE A 133 -0.24 -0.81 3.86
N VAL A 134 0.87 -0.17 3.46
CA VAL A 134 0.98 1.27 3.23
C VAL A 134 1.61 1.43 1.85
N ILE A 135 0.91 1.99 0.86
CA ILE A 135 1.34 2.02 -0.55
C ILE A 135 1.08 3.36 -1.22
N TRP A 136 1.98 3.75 -2.12
CA TRP A 136 1.86 4.95 -2.96
C TRP A 136 2.68 4.85 -4.24
N ALA A 137 2.37 5.72 -5.21
CA ALA A 137 3.22 5.95 -6.37
C ALA A 137 4.39 6.86 -5.99
N LYS A 138 5.63 6.45 -6.31
CA LYS A 138 6.87 7.06 -5.79
C LYS A 138 6.97 8.57 -6.00
N ASP A 139 6.49 9.05 -7.15
CA ASP A 139 6.60 10.45 -7.55
C ASP A 139 5.35 11.29 -7.28
N HIS A 140 4.25 10.68 -6.79
CA HIS A 140 2.98 11.37 -6.52
C HIS A 140 2.49 12.24 -7.69
N ASN A 141 2.59 11.75 -8.92
CA ASN A 141 2.40 12.59 -10.10
C ASN A 141 1.52 11.93 -11.16
N GLY A 142 0.20 12.04 -10.98
CA GLY A 142 -0.77 11.60 -11.98
C GLY A 142 -0.72 10.09 -12.23
N THR A 143 -0.50 9.30 -11.18
CA THR A 143 -0.40 7.84 -11.27
C THR A 143 -1.72 7.19 -10.86
N ARG A 144 -2.19 6.25 -11.68
CA ARG A 144 -3.34 5.39 -11.36
C ARG A 144 -2.94 3.93 -11.47
N PHE A 145 -3.28 3.17 -10.43
CA PHE A 145 -3.00 1.75 -10.35
C PHE A 145 -4.08 1.03 -9.55
N ARG A 146 -4.17 -0.27 -9.74
CA ARG A 146 -5.08 -1.14 -9.00
C ARG A 146 -4.30 -2.16 -8.21
N ILE A 147 -4.82 -2.49 -7.05
CA ILE A 147 -4.31 -3.57 -6.22
C ILE A 147 -5.42 -4.56 -5.87
N ASP A 148 -5.01 -5.79 -5.65
CA ASP A 148 -5.86 -6.91 -5.25
C ASP A 148 -5.03 -7.91 -4.43
N ASN A 149 -5.72 -8.76 -3.66
CA ASN A 149 -5.18 -9.94 -2.98
C ASN A 149 -3.87 -9.68 -2.19
N VAL A 150 -3.85 -8.61 -1.40
CA VAL A 150 -2.75 -8.29 -0.48
C VAL A 150 -2.72 -9.35 0.64
N ARG A 151 -1.58 -10.01 0.83
CA ARG A 151 -1.46 -11.14 1.76
C ARG A 151 -0.02 -11.38 2.22
N PHE A 152 0.11 -12.17 3.27
CA PHE A 152 1.37 -12.74 3.72
C PHE A 152 1.41 -14.22 3.32
N GLU A 153 2.49 -14.64 2.67
CA GLU A 153 2.74 -16.03 2.26
C GLU A 153 3.93 -16.56 3.07
N ALA A 154 3.76 -17.74 3.68
CA ALA A 154 4.89 -18.47 4.26
C ALA A 154 5.64 -19.19 3.13
N ASP A 155 6.91 -19.51 3.39
CA ASP A 155 7.74 -20.32 2.48
C ASP A 155 7.46 -21.83 2.62
#